data_AF-A0AAW6A8Z9-F1
#
_entry.id   AF-A0AAW6A8Z9-F1
#
_cell.length_a   1.000
_cell.length_b   1.000
_cell.length_c   1.000
_cell.angle_alpha   90.00
_cell.angle_beta   90.00
_cell.angle_gamma   90.00
#
_symmetry.space_group_name_H-M   'P 1'
#
loop_
_entity.id
_entity.type
_entity.pdbx_description
1 polymer ?
#
loop_
_entity_poly.entity_id
_entity_poly.type
_entity_poly.pdbx_seq_one_letter_code
_entity_poly.pdbx_strand_id
1 'polypeptide(L)' 'MKKGKEFIFPENVDKDYGIWKDYTLKDFGYAALAGLVGLIFIAIPPYSLILVLIKIVIVVLAMTIVMAILTIRPVSARK' A
#
# COMPACT_ATOMS: atom_id res chain seq x y z
N MET A 1 -14.76 12.05 37.53
CA MET A 1 -15.38 11.86 36.19
C MET A 1 -14.27 11.78 35.17
N LYS A 2 -14.12 10.66 34.45
CA LYS A 2 -13.06 10.51 33.44
C LYS A 2 -13.36 11.49 32.30
N LYS A 3 -12.39 12.36 31.97
CA LYS A 3 -12.48 13.31 30.86
C LYS A 3 -12.80 12.49 29.59
N GLY A 4 -14.01 12.65 29.05
CA GLY A 4 -14.41 11.98 27.81
C GLY A 4 -13.45 12.41 26.69
N LYS A 5 -13.18 11.53 25.73
CA LYS A 5 -12.34 11.87 24.57
C LYS A 5 -12.92 13.12 23.90
N GLU A 6 -12.11 14.17 23.81
CA GLU A 6 -12.49 15.41 23.14
C GLU A 6 -12.52 15.15 21.64
N PHE A 7 -13.71 15.31 21.05
CA PHE A 7 -13.96 15.13 19.64
C PHE A 7 -13.78 16.48 18.94
N ILE A 8 -12.79 16.58 18.06
CA ILE A 8 -12.50 17.78 17.28
C ILE A 8 -13.04 17.56 15.87
N PHE A 9 -14.08 18.31 15.51
CA PHE A 9 -14.67 18.32 14.17
C PHE A 9 -13.91 19.36 13.33
N PRO A 10 -13.50 19.06 12.09
CA PRO A 10 -13.79 17.88 11.27
C PRO A 10 -12.67 16.81 11.26
N GLU A 11 -11.57 17.01 11.97
CA GLU A 11 -10.36 16.16 11.91
C GLU A 11 -10.63 14.69 12.29
N ASN A 12 -11.54 14.45 13.25
CA ASN A 12 -11.93 13.10 13.66
C ASN A 12 -13.10 12.51 12.82
N VAL A 13 -13.57 13.22 11.80
CA VAL A 13 -14.68 12.80 10.92
C VAL A 13 -14.16 12.05 9.70
N ASP A 14 -12.95 12.34 9.26
CA ASP A 14 -12.32 11.63 8.16
C ASP A 14 -11.95 10.21 8.64
N LYS A 15 -12.68 9.23 8.12
CA LYS A 15 -12.58 7.79 8.45
C LYS A 15 -11.25 7.15 8.02
N ASP A 16 -10.38 7.93 7.41
CA ASP A 16 -9.09 7.50 6.89
C ASP A 16 -8.04 7.65 8.00
N TYR A 17 -7.83 6.55 8.72
CA TYR A 17 -6.72 6.42 9.67
C TYR A 17 -5.40 6.56 8.92
N GLY A 18 -4.85 7.77 8.90
CA GLY A 18 -3.49 8.05 8.43
C GLY A 18 -2.50 7.40 9.39
N ILE A 19 -1.75 6.41 8.91
CA ILE A 19 -0.80 5.65 9.73
C ILE A 19 0.61 6.22 9.59
N TRP A 20 0.99 6.66 8.38
CA TRP A 20 2.32 7.20 8.12
C TRP A 20 2.36 8.01 6.82
N LYS A 21 2.94 9.22 6.86
CA LYS A 21 3.29 10.05 5.69
C LYS A 21 2.26 10.02 4.55
N ASP A 22 1.05 10.50 4.84
CA ASP A 22 -0.10 10.56 3.92
C ASP A 22 -0.68 9.21 3.46
N TYR A 23 -0.14 8.07 3.91
CA TYR A 23 -0.71 6.75 3.67
C TYR A 23 -1.73 6.36 4.73
N THR A 24 -2.86 5.85 4.24
CA THR A 24 -3.93 5.30 5.06
C THR A 24 -3.69 3.81 5.34
N LEU A 25 -4.37 3.25 6.33
CA LEU A 25 -4.37 1.79 6.56
C LEU A 25 -4.78 0.99 5.31
N LYS A 26 -5.66 1.55 4.48
CA LYS A 26 -6.09 0.91 3.23
C LYS A 26 -4.94 0.81 2.24
N ASP A 27 -4.11 1.85 2.13
CA ASP A 27 -2.94 1.86 1.23
C ASP A 27 -1.92 0.80 1.64
N PHE A 28 -1.70 0.63 2.94
CA PHE A 28 -0.89 -0.49 3.46
C PHE A 28 -1.52 -1.85 3.12
N GLY A 29 -2.84 -1.97 3.19
CA GLY A 29 -3.56 -3.18 2.76
C GLY A 29 -3.34 -3.48 1.28
N TYR A 30 -3.43 -2.47 0.41
CA TYR A 30 -3.17 -2.65 -1.03
C TYR A 30 -1.71 -3.02 -1.32
N ALA A 31 -0.75 -2.36 -0.67
CA ALA A 31 0.67 -2.69 -0.81
C ALA A 31 0.96 -4.13 -0.33
N ALA A 32 0.36 -4.55 0.80
CA ALA A 32 0.50 -5.92 1.31
C ALA A 32 -0.09 -6.96 0.36
N LEU A 33 -1.28 -6.71 -0.19
CA LEU A 33 -1.91 -7.59 -1.19
C LEU A 33 -1.06 -7.69 -2.47
N ALA A 34 -0.56 -6.56 -2.98
CA ALA A 34 0.34 -6.56 -4.14
C ALA A 34 1.62 -7.37 -3.87
N GLY A 35 2.20 -7.22 -2.67
CA GLY A 35 3.35 -8.01 -2.23
C GLY A 35 3.05 -9.51 -2.19
N LEU A 36 1.89 -9.92 -1.66
CA LEU A 36 1.47 -11.32 -1.64
C LEU A 36 1.32 -11.90 -3.05
N VAL A 37 0.74 -11.15 -3.99
CA VAL A 37 0.63 -11.56 -5.40
C VAL A 37 2.02 -11.72 -6.01
N GLY A 38 2.95 -10.80 -5.73
CA GLY A 38 4.35 -10.91 -6.17
C GLY A 38 5.05 -12.15 -5.64
N LEU A 39 4.81 -12.51 -4.37
CA LEU A 39 5.34 -13.74 -3.76
C LEU A 39 4.78 -15.00 -4.42
N ILE A 40 3.48 -15.03 -4.69
CA ILE A 40 2.82 -16.14 -5.41
C ILE A 40 3.42 -16.28 -6.82
N PHE A 41 3.66 -15.17 -7.52
CA PHE A 41 4.27 -15.17 -8.85
C PHE A 41 5.69 -15.76 -8.85
N ILE A 42 6.51 -15.44 -7.85
CA ILE A 42 7.85 -16.03 -7.70
C ILE A 42 7.77 -17.52 -7.37
N ALA A 43 6.78 -17.92 -6.58
CA ALA A 43 6.53 -19.31 -6.19
C ALA A 43 5.98 -20.18 -7.33
N ILE A 44 5.64 -19.63 -8.50
CA ILE A 44 5.21 -20.43 -9.65
C ILE A 44 6.47 -20.92 -10.40
N PRO A 45 6.64 -22.23 -10.67
CA PRO A 45 7.74 -22.73 -11.49
C PRO A 45 7.68 -22.19 -12.93
N PRO A 46 8.79 -22.11 -13.67
CA PRO A 46 10.10 -22.74 -13.41
C PRO A 46 11.02 -21.93 -12.47
N TYR A 47 11.89 -22.64 -11.75
CA TYR A 47 12.81 -22.09 -10.72
C TYR A 47 14.28 -22.02 -11.16
N SER A 48 14.56 -21.94 -12.46
CA SER A 48 15.92 -21.66 -12.94
C SER A 48 16.41 -20.34 -12.33
N LEU A 49 17.67 -20.30 -11.86
CA LEU A 49 18.25 -19.12 -11.20
C LEU A 49 18.03 -17.83 -12.00
N ILE A 50 18.27 -17.87 -13.31
CA ILE A 50 18.09 -16.71 -14.20
C ILE A 50 16.61 -16.30 -14.27
N LEU A 51 15.70 -17.28 -14.39
CA LEU A 51 14.26 -17.01 -14.48
C LEU A 51 13.69 -16.47 -13.16
N VAL A 52 14.15 -16.98 -12.02
CA VAL A 52 13.78 -16.46 -10.69
C VAL A 52 14.30 -15.04 -10.51
N LEU A 53 15.54 -14.75 -10.93
CA LEU A 53 16.09 -13.40 -10.89
C LEU A 53 15.24 -12.42 -11.70
N ILE A 54 14.83 -12.82 -12.92
CA ILE A 54 13.94 -12.02 -13.77
C ILE A 54 12.59 -11.79 -13.08
N LYS A 55 11.99 -12.82 -12.47
CA LYS A 55 10.73 -12.68 -11.71
C LYS A 55 10.86 -11.70 -10.56
N ILE A 56 11.96 -11.76 -9.81
CA ILE A 56 12.23 -10.82 -8.71
C ILE A 56 12.32 -9.38 -9.24
N VAL A 57 13.04 -9.15 -10.34
CA VAL A 57 13.14 -7.81 -10.96
C VAL A 57 11.76 -7.29 -11.37
N ILE A 58 10.93 -8.15 -12.00
CA ILE A 58 9.56 -7.81 -12.38
C ILE A 58 8.72 -7.43 -11.16
N VAL A 59 8.80 -8.21 -10.07
CA VAL A 59 8.05 -7.95 -8.84
C VAL A 59 8.50 -6.63 -8.19
N VAL A 60 9.80 -6.36 -8.16
CA VAL A 60 10.32 -5.09 -7.63
C VAL A 60 9.79 -3.91 -8.45
N LEU A 61 9.85 -3.98 -9.78
CA LEU A 61 9.30 -2.94 -10.65
C LEU A 61 7.80 -2.76 -10.43
N ALA A 62 7.03 -3.85 -10.37
CA ALA A 62 5.60 -3.78 -10.10
C ALA A 62 5.31 -3.11 -8.74
N MET A 63 6.06 -3.47 -7.69
CA MET A 63 5.92 -2.83 -6.37
C MET A 63 6.28 -1.35 -6.39
N THR A 64 7.30 -0.93 -7.15
CA THR A 64 7.60 0.50 -7.31
C THR A 64 6.46 1.27 -7.97
N ILE A 65 5.78 0.66 -8.96
CA ILE A 65 4.62 1.25 -9.63
C ILE A 65 3.44 1.36 -8.64
N VAL A 66 3.15 0.30 -7.88
CA VAL A 66 2.09 0.33 -6.85
C VAL A 66 2.35 1.45 -5.85
N MET A 67 3.58 1.55 -5.32
CA MET A 67 3.94 2.61 -4.38
C MET A 67 3.83 4.00 -5.02
N ALA A 68 4.25 4.16 -6.28
CA ALA A 68 4.10 5.43 -7.00
C ALA A 68 2.62 5.83 -7.15
N ILE A 69 1.75 4.89 -7.52
CA ILE A 69 0.31 5.11 -7.65
C ILE A 69 -0.31 5.49 -6.30
N LEU A 70 0.02 4.77 -5.22
CA LEU A 70 -0.48 5.06 -3.88
C LEU A 70 0.01 6.43 -3.37
N THR A 71 1.18 6.89 -3.82
CA THR A 71 1.71 8.21 -3.46
C THR A 71 1.03 9.34 -4.25
N ILE A 72 0.62 9.08 -5.49
CA ILE A 72 -0.08 10.08 -6.30
C ILE A 72 -1.53 10.16 -5.83
N ARG A 73 -1.86 11.18 -5.03
CA ARG A 73 -3.28 11.48 -4.75
C ARG A 73 -3.99 11.80 -6.07
N PRO A 74 -5.01 11.03 -6.47
CA PRO A 74 -5.76 11.28 -7.69
C PRO A 74 -6.40 12.66 -7.61
N VAL A 75 -6.51 13.35 -8.76
CA VAL A 75 -7.04 14.73 -8.81
C VAL A 75 -8.43 14.83 -8.19
N SER A 76 -9.23 13.75 -8.25
CA SER A 76 -10.54 13.65 -7.61
C SER A 76 -10.52 13.69 -6.07
N ALA A 77 -9.39 13.42 -5.44
CA ALA A 77 -9.20 13.50 -3.98
C ALA A 77 -8.53 14.82 -3.55
N ARG A 78 -8.26 15.74 -4.49
CA ARG A 78 -7.79 17.10 -4.18
C ARG A 78 -9.05 17.95 -3.94
N LYS A 79 -9.27 18.39 -2.70
CA LYS A 79 -10.25 19.45 -2.41
C LYS A 79 -9.84 20.75 -3.09
#